data_AF-A0A1C5WY11-F1
#
_entry.id   AF-A0A1C5WY11-F1
#
_cell.length_a   1.000
_cell.length_b   1.000
_cell.length_c   1.000
_cell.angle_alpha   90.00
_cell.angle_beta   90.00
_cell.angle_gamma   90.00
#
_symmetry.space_group_name_H-M   'P 1'
#
loop_
_entity.id
_entity.type
_entity.pdbx_description
1 polymer ?
#
loop_
_entity_poly.entity_id
_entity_poly.type
_entity_poly.pdbx_seq_one_letter_code
_entity_poly.pdbx_strand_id
1 'polypeptide(L)' 'MSVPSVHIAKDRLRNLLIADRLMCTPDMSERMTSDIYYTISKYIELKPEAVQIEITHSDIHIKITGENN' A
#
# COMPACT_ATOMS: atom_id res chain seq x y z
N MET A 1 -20.63 -18.52 -0.83
CA MET A 1 -19.75 -19.03 -1.90
C MET A 1 -18.37 -19.27 -1.31
N SER A 2 -17.82 -20.49 -1.42
CA SER A 2 -16.45 -20.76 -1.00
C SER A 2 -15.47 -20.16 -2.03
N VAL A 3 -14.49 -19.40 -1.54
CA VAL A 3 -13.40 -18.91 -2.40
C VAL A 3 -12.54 -20.11 -2.78
N PRO A 4 -12.21 -20.33 -4.07
CA PRO A 4 -11.38 -21.46 -4.47
C PRO A 4 -10.04 -21.46 -3.73
N SER A 5 -9.61 -22.60 -3.20
CA SER A 5 -8.35 -22.74 -2.44
C SER A 5 -7.12 -22.24 -3.21
N VAL A 6 -7.13 -22.41 -4.54
CA VAL A 6 -6.10 -21.89 -5.44
C VAL A 6 -5.98 -20.36 -5.40
N HIS A 7 -7.11 -19.65 -5.26
CA HIS A 7 -7.12 -18.19 -5.19
C HIS A 7 -6.49 -17.71 -3.87
N ILE A 8 -6.87 -18.36 -2.76
CA ILE A 8 -6.31 -18.09 -1.43
C ILE A 8 -4.79 -18.34 -1.42
N ALA A 9 -4.35 -19.47 -1.97
CA ALA A 9 -2.93 -19.82 -2.03
C ALA A 9 -2.12 -18.82 -2.87
N LYS A 10 -2.68 -18.39 -4.01
CA LYS A 10 -2.05 -17.39 -4.89
C LYS A 10 -1.87 -16.05 -4.20
N ASP A 11 -2.89 -15.58 -3.48
CA ASP A 11 -2.87 -14.30 -2.78
C ASP A 11 -1.83 -14.29 -1.65
N ARG A 12 -1.81 -15.34 -0.83
CA ARG A 12 -0.81 -15.51 0.24
C ARG A 12 0.63 -15.52 -0.29
N LEU A 13 0.86 -16.22 -1.41
CA LEU A 13 2.19 -16.26 -2.03
C LEU A 13 2.60 -14.89 -2.56
N ARG A 14 1.66 -14.14 -3.16
CA ARG A 14 1.93 -12.77 -3.64
C ARG A 14 2.36 -11.86 -2.49
N ASN A 15 1.62 -11.86 -1.39
CA ASN A 15 1.92 -11.00 -0.24
C ASN A 15 3.27 -11.38 0.39
N LEU A 16 3.57 -12.68 0.49
CA LEU A 16 4.87 -13.17 0.98
C LEU A 16 6.03 -12.70 0.09
N LEU A 17 5.89 -12.80 -1.23
CA LEU A 17 6.92 -12.38 -2.17
C LEU A 17 7.15 -10.86 -2.17
N ILE A 18 6.08 -10.07 -2.00
CA ILE A 18 6.19 -8.61 -1.88
C ILE A 18 6.95 -8.26 -0.60
N ALA A 19 6.56 -8.85 0.53
CA ALA A 19 7.21 -8.64 1.81
C ALA A 19 8.71 -9.03 1.76
N ASP A 20 9.02 -10.19 1.17
CA ASP A 20 10.40 -10.64 0.96
C ASP A 20 11.21 -9.63 0.14
N ARG A 21 10.69 -9.15 -1.00
CA ARG A 21 11.39 -8.13 -1.81
C ARG A 21 11.58 -6.79 -1.12
N LEU A 22 10.65 -6.39 -0.26
CA LEU A 22 10.75 -5.17 0.54
C LEU A 22 11.63 -5.36 1.78
N MET A 23 12.09 -6.57 2.06
CA MET A 23 12.81 -6.94 3.29
C MET A 23 12.02 -6.53 4.56
N CYS A 24 10.69 -6.66 4.51
CA CYS A 24 9.79 -6.30 5.59
C CYS A 24 8.75 -7.40 5.82
N THR A 25 7.98 -7.33 6.90
CA THR A 25 6.80 -8.19 7.07
C THR A 25 5.63 -7.63 6.26
N PRO A 26 4.66 -8.47 5.84
CA PRO A 26 3.48 -7.99 5.12
C PRO A 26 2.78 -6.83 5.84
N ASP A 27 2.60 -6.95 7.17
CA ASP A 27 1.96 -5.92 8.00
C ASP A 27 2.73 -4.60 8.06
N MET A 28 4.06 -4.63 7.92
CA MET A 28 4.86 -3.40 7.98
C MET A 28 4.59 -2.49 6.77
N SER A 29 4.42 -3.06 5.57
CA SER A 29 4.15 -2.27 4.37
C SER A 29 2.79 -1.53 4.42
N GLU A 30 1.77 -2.18 4.99
CA GLU A 30 0.46 -1.57 5.21
C GLU A 30 0.51 -0.47 6.26
N ARG A 31 1.21 -0.73 7.38
CA ARG A 31 1.41 0.27 8.45
C ARG A 31 2.16 1.50 7.94
N MET A 32 3.24 1.30 7.18
CA MET A 32 3.98 2.40 6.57
C MET A 32 3.09 3.27 5.67
N THR A 33 2.27 2.62 4.84
CA THR A 33 1.32 3.32 3.96
C THR A 33 0.35 4.18 4.76
N SER A 34 -0.23 3.61 5.83
CA SER A 34 -1.14 4.29 6.75
C SER A 34 -0.46 5.48 7.45
N ASP A 35 0.74 5.28 8.00
CA ASP A 35 1.48 6.31 8.73
C ASP A 35 1.86 7.49 7.83
N ILE A 36 2.26 7.21 6.59
CA ILE A 36 2.56 8.24 5.58
C ILE A 36 1.28 9.03 5.27
N TYR A 37 0.17 8.36 4.99
CA TYR A 37 -1.10 9.02 4.70
C TYR A 37 -1.54 9.94 5.84
N TYR A 38 -1.59 9.43 7.08
CA TYR A 38 -2.02 10.23 8.23
C TYR A 38 -1.05 11.35 8.61
N THR A 39 0.23 11.20 8.28
CA THR A 39 1.21 12.27 8.51
C THR A 39 0.99 13.41 7.53
N ILE A 40 0.78 13.11 6.25
CA ILE A 40 0.53 14.15 5.23
C ILE A 40 -0.85 14.79 5.45
N SER A 41 -1.86 14.01 5.87
CA SER A 41 -3.22 14.51 6.12
C SER A 41 -3.30 15.56 7.25
N LYS A 42 -2.26 15.69 8.08
CA LYS A 42 -2.16 16.75 9.10
C LYS A 42 -1.91 18.13 8.48
N TYR A 43 -1.34 18.16 7.28
CA TYR A 43 -0.92 19.39 6.62
C TYR A 43 -1.73 19.70 5.37
N ILE A 44 -2.38 18.69 4.78
CA ILE A 44 -3.13 18.79 3.52
C ILE A 44 -4.44 18.01 3.67
N GLU A 45 -5.56 18.60 3.24
CA GLU A 45 -6.82 17.87 3.17
C GLU A 45 -6.78 16.87 2.00
N LEU A 46 -6.72 15.59 2.35
CA LEU A 46 -6.60 14.50 1.40
C LEU A 46 -7.84 13.62 1.46
N LYS A 47 -8.34 13.26 0.28
CA LYS A 47 -9.34 12.19 0.14
C LYS A 47 -8.60 10.86 -0.03
N PRO A 48 -9.02 9.76 0.59
CA PRO A 48 -8.38 8.45 0.42
C PRO A 48 -8.26 8.02 -1.05
N GLU A 49 -9.24 8.38 -1.87
CA GLU A 49 -9.30 8.03 -3.30
C GLU A 49 -8.34 8.87 -4.15
N ALA A 50 -7.90 10.01 -3.62
CA ALA A 50 -7.01 10.95 -4.29
C ALA A 50 -5.53 10.61 -4.08
N VAL A 51 -5.19 9.67 -3.19
CA VAL A 51 -3.81 9.40 -2.78
C VAL A 51 -3.43 7.96 -3.11
N GLN A 52 -2.38 7.80 -3.91
CA GLN A 52 -1.78 6.51 -4.21
C GLN A 52 -0.35 6.49 -3.67
N ILE A 53 -0.09 5.59 -2.72
CA ILE A 53 1.23 5.37 -2.13
C ILE A 53 1.72 4.00 -2.60
N GLU A 54 2.88 3.98 -3.24
CA GLU A 54 3.54 2.76 -3.70
C GLU A 54 4.93 2.67 -3.06
N ILE A 55 5.15 1.59 -2.31
CA ILE A 55 6.43 1.33 -1.64
C ILE A 55 7.18 0.28 -2.46
N THR A 56 8.41 0.59 -2.82
CA THR A 56 9.36 -0.34 -3.43
C THR A 56 10.56 -0.51 -2.51
N HIS A 57 11.44 -1.46 -2.82
CA HIS A 57 12.63 -1.74 -2.00
C HIS A 57 13.54 -0.51 -1.84
N SER A 58 13.57 0.38 -2.84
CA SER A 58 14.49 1.52 -2.88
C SER A 58 13.79 2.88 -2.78
N ASP A 59 12.52 2.96 -3.15
CA ASP A 59 11.82 4.23 -3.34
C ASP A 59 10.38 4.16 -2.82
N ILE A 60 9.88 5.30 -2.33
CA ILE A 60 8.48 5.50 -1.98
C ILE A 60 7.89 6.53 -2.96
N HIS A 61 6.92 6.09 -3.75
CA HIS A 61 6.23 6.94 -4.72
C HIS A 61 4.87 7.36 -4.15
N ILE A 62 4.67 8.66 -4.00
CA ILE A 62 3.42 9.23 -3.52
C ILE A 62 2.83 10.05 -4.65
N LYS A 63 1.67 9.64 -5.15
CA LYS A 63 0.89 10.38 -6.15
C LYS A 63 -0.36 10.94 -5.47
N ILE A 64 -0.53 12.26 -5.59
CA ILE A 64 -1.72 12.96 -5.11
C ILE A 64 -2.43 13.48 -6.35
N THR A 65 -3.65 12.98 -6.58
CA THR A 65 -4.51 13.32 -7.72
C THR A 65 -5.67 14.15 -7.20
N GLY A 66 -5.79 15.40 -7.62
CA GLY A 66 -6.78 16.31 -7.04
C GLY A 66 -6.74 17.74 -7.55
N GLU A 67 -5.65 18.17 -8.17
CA GLU A 67 -5.59 19.46 -8.86
C GLU A 67 -6.02 19.31 -10.33
N ASN A 68 -7.29 18.94 -10.55
CA ASN A 68 -7.94 19.29 -11.81
C ASN A 68 -8.54 20.68 -11.59
N ASN A 69 -7.82 21.70 -12.03
CA ASN A 69 -8.28 23.08 -12.05
C ASN A 69 -9.39 23.28 -13.09
#